data_AF-A0A1U7NJN0-F1
#
_entry.id   AF-A0A1U7NJN0-F1
#
_cell.length_a   1.000
_cell.length_b   1.000
_cell.length_c   1.000
_cell.angle_alpha   90.00
_cell.angle_beta   90.00
_cell.angle_gamma   90.00
#
_symmetry.space_group_name_H-M   'P 1'
#
loop_
_entity.id
_entity.type
_entity.pdbx_description
1 polymer ?
#
loop_
_entity_poly.entity_id
_entity_poly.type
_entity_poly.pdbx_seq_one_letter_code
_entity_poly.pdbx_strand_id
1 'polypeptide(L)'
;MNTFKQYIGLLLKRAQLYRQGGYKNAKPLKRTMDDYQTHLFAFLIDVNICLLPVYIWVIEFLLILCGLIPPHFFDLLFYLMFALLFLTCVVALGIVTSRFSGQTIGYAIMGLRLVDRNKKEASPMHLMLRQALGFGVPTILLGFFFKVYGMVGWWLLNGLVVLITPNQQTIFDLIFKLILVKEDDKTTIQIVKKKEKVIPEEIETEEDLPLSPIDLHIRSNYSDDGYYDVEEIFKLAKEAKLETISITDHNCARVNAAATRFAHLYDIQYIPGVEFDCQYEGKRLRILGYYIDWNQEIFNVLEQESLKREKEMSIERVKKFEQYTHISIDLDSLMSKSRFQTITAEQICEMVFRNKKTRALPLVKKYLDKYSSEKEAMLRFKQDLFGKGGPCFGQGIYPEAKEIIEAIHDANGIAILASWHLDYFDDHTIEDLIHLGIDGIECFSPVIQETTVTALLKLVMKNKLFVTAGSDFHGPSRPERKLGDTKCPEKGIALVKVFTKAAK
;
A
#
# COMPACT_ATOMS: atom_id res chain seq x y z
N MET A 1 -11.68 -12.29 -10.47
CA MET A 1 -12.86 -12.77 -9.70
C MET A 1 -12.63 -12.82 -8.17
N ASN A 2 -11.40 -13.04 -7.67
CA ASN A 2 -11.09 -13.07 -6.23
C ASN A 2 -11.09 -11.70 -5.52
N THR A 3 -10.62 -10.64 -6.18
CA THR A 3 -10.59 -9.26 -5.63
C THR A 3 -12.00 -8.73 -5.35
N PHE A 4 -12.94 -9.02 -6.26
CA PHE A 4 -14.34 -8.61 -6.12
C PHE A 4 -15.03 -9.31 -4.94
N LYS A 5 -14.77 -10.61 -4.73
CA LYS A 5 -15.30 -11.36 -3.57
C LYS A 5 -14.71 -10.87 -2.24
N GLN A 6 -13.42 -10.56 -2.20
CA GLN A 6 -12.78 -10.00 -1.00
C GLN A 6 -13.30 -8.60 -0.69
N TYR A 7 -13.46 -7.76 -1.71
CA TYR A 7 -14.03 -6.42 -1.56
C TYR A 7 -15.48 -6.49 -1.05
N ILE A 8 -16.32 -7.34 -1.65
CA ILE A 8 -17.68 -7.61 -1.17
C ILE A 8 -17.67 -8.14 0.27
N GLY A 9 -16.74 -9.04 0.62
CA GLY A 9 -16.59 -9.55 1.98
C GLY A 9 -16.25 -8.44 2.99
N LEU A 10 -15.38 -7.50 2.61
CA LEU A 10 -15.03 -6.34 3.42
C LEU A 10 -16.21 -5.37 3.57
N LEU A 11 -16.95 -5.12 2.49
CA LEU A 11 -18.19 -4.32 2.50
C LEU A 11 -19.25 -4.92 3.41
N LEU A 12 -19.48 -6.24 3.33
CA LEU A 12 -20.43 -6.96 4.17
C LEU A 12 -20.02 -6.92 5.65
N LYS A 13 -18.71 -7.08 5.94
CA LYS A 13 -18.18 -7.00 7.30
C LYS A 13 -18.31 -5.58 7.88
N ARG A 14 -18.03 -4.54 7.09
CA ARG A 14 -18.25 -3.13 7.47
C ARG A 14 -19.72 -2.84 7.75
N ALA A 15 -20.62 -3.28 6.86
CA ALA A 15 -22.07 -3.14 7.07
C ALA A 15 -22.54 -3.84 8.36
N GLN A 16 -22.01 -5.02 8.68
CA GLN A 16 -22.35 -5.76 9.90
C GLN A 16 -21.84 -5.06 11.17
N LEU A 17 -20.61 -4.56 11.18
CA LEU A 17 -20.05 -3.78 12.30
C LEU A 17 -20.82 -2.49 12.53
N TYR A 18 -21.27 -1.85 11.45
CA TYR A 18 -22.05 -0.63 11.52
C TYR A 18 -23.44 -0.83 12.14
N ARG A 19 -24.12 -1.96 11.83
CA ARG A 19 -25.38 -2.38 12.48
C ARG A 19 -25.28 -2.52 14.01
N GLN A 20 -24.09 -2.82 14.53
CA GLN A 20 -23.88 -3.03 15.97
C GLN A 20 -23.64 -1.73 16.77
N GLY A 21 -23.66 -0.54 16.13
CA GLY A 21 -23.60 0.74 16.85
C GLY A 21 -22.76 1.85 16.19
N GLY A 22 -22.23 1.64 14.98
CA GLY A 22 -21.34 2.58 14.26
C GLY A 22 -21.99 3.94 13.94
N TYR A 23 -23.32 3.97 13.88
CA TYR A 23 -24.15 5.15 13.66
C TYR A 23 -23.91 6.32 14.66
N LYS A 24 -23.50 6.02 15.91
CA LYS A 24 -23.37 7.05 16.95
C LYS A 24 -22.24 8.05 16.69
N ASN A 25 -21.20 7.62 15.97
CA ASN A 25 -19.99 8.41 15.73
C ASN A 25 -19.95 9.05 14.34
N ALA A 26 -20.88 8.70 13.45
CA ALA A 26 -20.92 9.22 12.09
C ALA A 26 -21.28 10.71 12.05
N LYS A 27 -20.57 11.46 11.20
CA LYS A 27 -20.71 12.91 11.07
C LYS A 27 -21.45 13.25 9.79
N PRO A 28 -22.53 14.05 9.83
CA PRO A 28 -23.15 14.57 8.61
C PRO A 28 -22.14 15.38 7.82
N LEU A 29 -22.26 15.33 6.49
CA LEU A 29 -21.45 16.17 5.62
C LEU A 29 -21.74 17.64 5.90
N LYS A 30 -20.72 18.47 5.77
CA LYS A 30 -20.79 19.93 5.92
C LYS A 30 -20.58 20.59 4.57
N ARG A 31 -20.79 21.90 4.51
CA ARG A 31 -20.50 22.71 3.31
C ARG A 31 -19.01 23.06 3.23
N THR A 32 -18.15 22.04 3.29
CA THR A 32 -16.69 22.16 3.16
C THR A 32 -16.25 21.63 1.81
N MET A 33 -15.12 22.12 1.29
CA MET A 33 -14.59 21.67 0.00
C MET A 33 -14.29 20.16 0.00
N ASP A 34 -13.72 19.63 1.09
CA ASP A 34 -13.42 18.20 1.27
C ASP A 34 -14.69 17.33 1.15
N ASP A 35 -15.76 17.71 1.85
CA ASP A 35 -17.00 16.94 1.82
C ASP A 35 -17.66 17.00 0.43
N TYR A 36 -17.61 18.16 -0.25
CA TYR A 36 -18.12 18.29 -1.63
C TYR A 36 -17.33 17.44 -2.62
N GLN A 37 -16.00 17.43 -2.53
CA GLN A 37 -15.16 16.59 -3.38
C GLN A 37 -15.47 15.11 -3.13
N THR A 38 -15.52 14.69 -1.86
CA THR A 38 -15.83 13.32 -1.47
C THR A 38 -17.19 12.87 -2.03
N HIS A 39 -18.21 13.71 -1.89
CA HIS A 39 -19.56 13.42 -2.40
C HIS A 39 -19.61 13.39 -3.93
N LEU A 40 -18.96 14.34 -4.60
CA LEU A 40 -18.90 14.41 -6.06
C LEU A 40 -18.20 13.18 -6.66
N PHE A 41 -17.04 12.77 -6.11
CA PHE A 41 -16.35 11.58 -6.59
C PHE A 41 -17.19 10.31 -6.40
N ALA A 42 -17.86 10.17 -5.25
CA ALA A 42 -18.75 9.04 -5.04
C ALA A 42 -19.87 8.97 -6.09
N PHE A 43 -20.49 10.13 -6.37
CA PHE A 43 -21.51 10.24 -7.41
C PHE A 43 -20.96 9.86 -8.80
N LEU A 44 -19.79 10.37 -9.19
CA LEU A 44 -19.17 10.06 -10.48
C LEU A 44 -18.82 8.57 -10.63
N ILE A 45 -18.38 7.92 -9.55
CA ILE A 45 -18.15 6.47 -9.54
C ILE A 45 -19.45 5.72 -9.81
N ASP A 46 -20.52 6.06 -9.09
CA ASP A 46 -21.82 5.41 -9.27
C ASP A 46 -22.41 5.65 -10.68
N VAL A 47 -22.24 6.86 -11.22
CA VAL A 47 -22.61 7.18 -12.61
C VAL A 47 -21.88 6.25 -13.59
N ASN A 48 -20.57 6.10 -13.47
CA ASN A 48 -19.79 5.25 -14.36
C ASN A 48 -20.22 3.78 -14.32
N ILE A 49 -20.51 3.26 -13.13
CA ILE A 49 -21.00 1.89 -12.95
C ILE A 49 -22.38 1.73 -13.60
N CYS A 50 -23.25 2.71 -13.41
CA CYS A 50 -24.59 2.68 -13.98
C CYS A 50 -24.58 2.77 -15.51
N LEU A 51 -23.62 3.50 -16.09
CA LEU A 51 -23.46 3.69 -17.53
C LEU A 51 -22.66 2.59 -18.25
N LEU A 52 -22.22 1.53 -17.55
CA LEU A 52 -21.54 0.39 -18.19
C LEU A 52 -22.29 -0.18 -19.42
N PRO A 53 -23.63 -0.33 -19.41
CA PRO A 53 -24.37 -0.77 -20.60
C PRO A 53 -24.20 0.17 -21.81
N VAL A 54 -24.08 1.49 -21.58
CA VAL A 54 -23.85 2.47 -22.64
C VAL A 54 -22.45 2.31 -23.23
N TYR A 55 -21.43 2.08 -22.38
CA TYR A 55 -20.07 1.83 -22.86
C TYR A 55 -19.98 0.55 -23.69
N ILE A 56 -20.67 -0.51 -23.27
CA ILE A 56 -20.79 -1.77 -24.03
C ILE A 56 -21.45 -1.50 -25.38
N TRP A 57 -22.56 -0.75 -25.40
CA TRP A 57 -23.24 -0.39 -26.65
C TRP A 57 -22.36 0.43 -27.60
N VAL A 58 -21.54 1.36 -27.09
CA VAL A 58 -20.57 2.11 -27.92
C VAL A 58 -19.55 1.16 -28.57
N ILE A 59 -19.05 0.16 -27.84
CA ILE A 59 -18.13 -0.84 -28.38
C ILE A 59 -18.84 -1.68 -29.45
N GLU A 60 -20.04 -2.19 -29.15
CA GLU A 60 -20.85 -2.96 -30.10
C GLU A 60 -21.15 -2.17 -31.37
N PHE A 61 -21.47 -0.88 -31.23
CA PHE A 61 -21.68 0.03 -32.35
C PHE A 61 -20.42 0.18 -33.22
N LEU A 62 -19.24 0.34 -32.61
CA LEU A 62 -17.97 0.36 -33.34
C LEU A 62 -17.70 -0.96 -34.06
N LEU A 63 -18.04 -2.11 -33.46
CA LEU A 63 -17.90 -3.41 -34.09
C LEU A 63 -18.84 -3.59 -35.29
N ILE A 64 -20.05 -3.01 -35.25
CA ILE A 64 -20.95 -2.94 -36.42
C ILE A 64 -20.31 -2.09 -37.53
N LEU A 65 -19.75 -0.92 -37.20
CA LEU A 65 -19.08 -0.05 -38.18
C LEU A 65 -17.85 -0.71 -38.82
N CYS A 66 -17.12 -1.54 -38.07
CA CYS A 66 -16.00 -2.34 -38.58
C CYS A 66 -16.42 -3.58 -39.37
N GLY A 67 -17.73 -3.86 -39.50
CA GLY A 67 -18.24 -5.04 -40.19
C GLY A 67 -18.05 -6.36 -39.45
N LEU A 68 -17.70 -6.32 -38.15
CA LEU A 68 -17.52 -7.49 -37.31
C LEU A 68 -18.85 -8.01 -36.74
N ILE A 69 -19.86 -7.14 -36.63
CA ILE A 69 -21.23 -7.49 -36.25
C ILE A 69 -22.18 -7.08 -37.39
N PRO A 70 -23.10 -7.97 -37.82
CA PRO A 70 -24.08 -7.63 -38.85
C PRO A 70 -24.99 -6.44 -38.46
N PRO A 71 -25.27 -5.47 -39.36
CA PRO A 71 -26.07 -4.29 -39.05
C PRO A 71 -27.50 -4.57 -38.57
N HIS A 72 -28.10 -5.70 -38.93
CA HIS A 72 -29.45 -6.06 -38.51
C HIS A 72 -29.58 -6.33 -37.00
N PHE A 73 -28.46 -6.47 -36.27
CA PHE A 73 -28.46 -6.55 -34.81
C PHE A 73 -28.56 -5.19 -34.11
N PHE A 74 -28.47 -4.07 -34.85
CA PHE A 74 -28.43 -2.72 -34.27
C PHE A 74 -29.61 -2.45 -33.34
N ASP A 75 -30.85 -2.66 -33.80
CA ASP A 75 -32.05 -2.38 -33.01
C ASP A 75 -32.12 -3.27 -31.76
N LEU A 76 -31.77 -4.55 -31.90
CA LEU A 76 -31.76 -5.49 -30.78
C LEU A 76 -30.77 -5.05 -29.69
N LEU A 77 -29.53 -4.72 -30.07
CA LEU A 77 -28.48 -4.29 -29.15
C LEU A 77 -28.82 -2.94 -28.52
N PHE A 78 -29.45 -2.04 -29.27
CA PHE A 78 -29.94 -0.76 -28.76
C PHE A 78 -31.02 -0.93 -27.68
N TYR A 79 -32.03 -1.77 -27.91
CA TYR A 79 -33.05 -2.04 -26.88
C TYR A 79 -32.50 -2.84 -25.69
N LEU A 80 -31.56 -3.76 -25.95
CA LEU A 80 -30.85 -4.48 -24.89
C LEU A 80 -30.07 -3.51 -23.99
N MET A 81 -29.38 -2.52 -24.57
CA MET A 81 -28.71 -1.46 -23.81
C MET A 81 -29.68 -0.74 -22.89
N PHE A 82 -30.87 -0.32 -23.38
CA PHE A 82 -31.86 0.35 -22.54
C PHE A 82 -32.40 -0.55 -21.42
N ALA A 83 -32.64 -1.83 -21.70
CA ALA A 83 -33.08 -2.80 -20.69
C ALA A 83 -32.02 -3.01 -19.61
N LEU A 84 -30.75 -3.13 -20.00
CA LEU A 84 -29.62 -3.24 -19.08
C LEU A 84 -29.40 -1.95 -18.30
N LEU A 85 -29.58 -0.78 -18.94
CA LEU A 85 -29.49 0.52 -18.28
C LEU A 85 -30.59 0.69 -17.22
N PHE A 86 -31.80 0.20 -17.50
CA PHE A 86 -32.86 0.12 -16.49
C PHE A 86 -32.47 -0.79 -15.32
N LEU A 87 -31.93 -1.96 -15.64
CA LEU A 87 -31.47 -2.90 -14.62
C LEU A 87 -30.35 -2.32 -13.75
N THR A 88 -29.39 -1.58 -14.32
CA THR A 88 -28.28 -1.00 -13.55
C THR A 88 -28.71 0.23 -12.77
N CYS A 89 -29.34 1.21 -13.42
CA CYS A 89 -29.67 2.52 -12.86
C CYS A 89 -30.83 2.49 -11.86
N VAL A 90 -31.88 1.69 -12.12
CA VAL A 90 -33.12 1.69 -11.33
C VAL A 90 -33.12 0.54 -10.33
N VAL A 91 -32.78 -0.66 -10.78
CA VAL A 91 -32.93 -1.87 -9.97
C VAL A 91 -31.67 -2.14 -9.14
N ALA A 92 -30.52 -2.33 -9.78
CA ALA A 92 -29.29 -2.76 -9.13
C ALA A 92 -28.79 -1.72 -8.14
N LEU A 93 -28.73 -0.43 -8.50
CA LEU A 93 -28.28 0.63 -7.60
C LEU A 93 -29.15 0.71 -6.33
N GLY A 94 -30.47 0.59 -6.48
CA GLY A 94 -31.42 0.54 -5.36
C GLY A 94 -31.23 -0.68 -4.47
N ILE A 95 -31.13 -1.88 -5.05
CA ILE A 95 -30.90 -3.14 -4.33
C ILE A 95 -29.56 -3.12 -3.59
N VAL A 96 -28.50 -2.65 -4.23
CA VAL A 96 -27.16 -2.52 -3.61
C VAL A 96 -27.25 -1.57 -2.42
N THR A 97 -27.77 -0.36 -2.62
CA THR A 97 -27.90 0.62 -1.54
C THR A 97 -28.69 0.08 -0.36
N SER A 98 -29.79 -0.63 -0.62
CA SER A 98 -30.61 -1.26 0.41
C SER A 98 -29.89 -2.39 1.14
N ARG A 99 -29.27 -3.31 0.40
CA ARG A 99 -28.59 -4.50 0.93
C ARG A 99 -27.38 -4.14 1.78
N PHE A 100 -26.70 -3.05 1.43
CA PHE A 100 -25.53 -2.52 2.15
C PHE A 100 -25.88 -1.37 3.10
N SER A 101 -27.14 -1.27 3.52
CA SER A 101 -27.58 -0.35 4.59
C SER A 101 -27.16 1.10 4.33
N GLY A 102 -27.43 1.61 3.13
CA GLY A 102 -27.21 2.98 2.71
C GLY A 102 -25.95 3.24 1.89
N GLN A 103 -25.22 2.20 1.48
CA GLN A 103 -23.99 2.32 0.68
C GLN A 103 -24.19 1.88 -0.77
N THR A 104 -23.92 2.79 -1.70
CA THR A 104 -23.60 2.45 -3.09
C THR A 104 -22.12 2.03 -3.18
N ILE A 105 -21.66 1.66 -4.37
CA ILE A 105 -20.24 1.34 -4.59
C ILE A 105 -19.39 2.60 -4.43
N GLY A 106 -19.81 3.72 -5.02
CA GLY A 106 -19.16 5.02 -4.88
C GLY A 106 -19.13 5.48 -3.42
N TYR A 107 -20.24 5.38 -2.70
CA TYR A 107 -20.27 5.71 -1.28
C TYR A 107 -19.34 4.81 -0.46
N ALA A 108 -19.29 3.52 -0.75
CA ALA A 108 -18.39 2.63 -0.02
C ALA A 108 -16.90 2.93 -0.25
N ILE A 109 -16.53 3.29 -1.48
CA ILE A 109 -15.15 3.70 -1.83
C ILE A 109 -14.80 5.01 -1.11
N MET A 110 -15.72 5.97 -1.09
CA MET A 110 -15.50 7.30 -0.52
C MET A 110 -15.81 7.41 0.98
N GLY A 111 -16.12 6.30 1.66
CA GLY A 111 -16.41 6.29 3.11
C GLY A 111 -17.71 7.01 3.51
N LEU A 112 -18.70 7.00 2.61
CA LEU A 112 -19.99 7.65 2.77
C LEU A 112 -21.12 6.64 3.02
N ARG A 113 -22.22 7.12 3.60
CA ARG A 113 -23.44 6.34 3.81
C ARG A 113 -24.69 7.21 3.93
N LEU A 114 -25.80 6.74 3.40
CA LEU A 114 -27.14 7.30 3.67
C LEU A 114 -27.75 6.73 4.95
N VAL A 115 -28.18 7.62 5.84
CA VAL A 115 -28.85 7.27 7.10
C VAL A 115 -30.10 8.16 7.29
N ASP A 116 -30.97 7.80 8.24
CA ASP A 116 -32.08 8.67 8.62
C ASP A 116 -31.60 9.95 9.34
N ARG A 117 -32.47 10.95 9.53
CA ARG A 117 -32.12 12.20 10.24
C ARG A 117 -31.61 12.00 11.68
N ASN A 118 -31.97 10.89 12.33
CA ASN A 118 -31.51 10.54 13.67
C ASN A 118 -30.19 9.75 13.64
N LYS A 119 -29.55 9.67 12.46
CA LYS A 119 -28.35 8.89 12.17
C LYS A 119 -28.55 7.39 12.34
N LYS A 120 -29.77 6.85 12.28
CA LYS A 120 -30.05 5.41 12.31
C LYS A 120 -30.15 4.84 10.91
N GLU A 121 -30.15 3.50 10.82
CA GLU A 121 -30.35 2.79 9.55
C GLU A 121 -31.63 3.27 8.86
N ALA A 122 -31.48 3.74 7.63
CA ALA A 122 -32.61 4.17 6.81
C ALA A 122 -33.45 2.96 6.37
N SER A 123 -34.75 3.17 6.19
CA SER A 123 -35.65 2.15 5.66
C SER A 123 -35.13 1.61 4.32
N PRO A 124 -35.02 0.27 4.15
CA PRO A 124 -34.66 -0.36 2.88
C PRO A 124 -35.46 0.17 1.69
N MET A 125 -36.77 0.39 1.90
CA MET A 125 -37.67 0.92 0.88
C MET A 125 -37.34 2.38 0.52
N HIS A 126 -37.06 3.23 1.51
CA HIS A 126 -36.65 4.62 1.26
C HIS A 126 -35.33 4.68 0.50
N LEU A 127 -34.38 3.80 0.80
CA LEU A 127 -33.10 3.72 0.08
C LEU A 127 -33.30 3.31 -1.39
N MET A 128 -34.13 2.29 -1.65
CA MET A 128 -34.44 1.86 -3.01
C MET A 128 -35.14 2.96 -3.80
N LEU A 129 -36.19 3.57 -3.22
CA LEU A 129 -36.94 4.65 -3.86
C LEU A 129 -36.09 5.90 -4.08
N ARG A 130 -35.19 6.24 -3.14
CA ARG A 130 -34.25 7.34 -3.31
C ARG A 130 -33.36 7.13 -4.53
N GLN A 131 -32.79 5.94 -4.73
CA GLN A 131 -31.96 5.69 -5.90
C GLN A 131 -32.78 5.63 -7.19
N ALA A 132 -33.92 4.95 -7.17
CA ALA A 132 -34.78 4.85 -8.34
C ALA A 132 -35.30 6.22 -8.79
N LEU A 133 -35.86 7.04 -7.88
CA LEU A 133 -36.47 8.31 -8.23
C LEU A 133 -35.49 9.48 -8.27
N GLY A 134 -34.42 9.44 -7.46
CA GLY A 134 -33.41 10.49 -7.42
C GLY A 134 -32.37 10.38 -8.53
N PHE A 135 -32.12 9.16 -9.04
CA PHE A 135 -31.11 8.91 -10.05
C PHE A 135 -31.67 8.15 -11.25
N GLY A 136 -32.13 6.90 -11.07
CA GLY A 136 -32.32 5.96 -12.18
C GLY A 136 -33.43 6.36 -13.15
N VAL A 137 -34.64 6.58 -12.66
CA VAL A 137 -35.83 6.91 -13.47
C VAL A 137 -35.64 8.23 -14.22
N PRO A 138 -35.22 9.35 -13.57
CA PRO A 138 -34.95 10.58 -14.31
C PRO A 138 -33.84 10.42 -15.35
N THR A 139 -32.77 9.69 -15.04
CA THR A 139 -31.67 9.45 -15.99
C THR A 139 -32.18 8.76 -17.25
N ILE A 140 -33.04 7.74 -17.12
CA ILE A 140 -33.58 7.01 -18.27
C ILE A 140 -34.62 7.83 -19.03
N LEU A 141 -35.61 8.41 -18.33
CA LEU A 141 -36.69 9.15 -18.97
C LEU A 141 -36.15 10.40 -19.68
N LEU A 142 -35.33 11.20 -18.99
CA LEU A 142 -34.77 12.42 -19.59
C LEU A 142 -33.71 12.08 -20.64
N GLY A 143 -32.96 10.99 -20.47
CA GLY A 143 -32.07 10.45 -21.51
C GLY A 143 -32.82 10.00 -22.76
N PHE A 144 -34.01 9.43 -22.61
CA PHE A 144 -34.83 9.02 -23.74
C PHE A 144 -35.41 10.22 -24.52
N PHE A 145 -36.04 11.17 -23.81
CA PHE A 145 -36.72 12.31 -24.44
C PHE A 145 -35.79 13.45 -24.86
N PHE A 146 -34.76 13.73 -24.06
CA PHE A 146 -33.88 14.91 -24.23
C PHE A 146 -32.41 14.53 -24.43
N LYS A 147 -32.12 13.24 -24.65
CA LYS A 147 -30.76 12.72 -24.86
C LYS A 147 -29.84 13.10 -23.68
N VAL A 148 -28.54 13.23 -23.95
CA VAL A 148 -27.51 13.52 -22.94
C VAL A 148 -27.81 14.81 -22.17
N TYR A 149 -28.39 15.83 -22.82
CA TYR A 149 -28.70 17.10 -22.17
C TYR A 149 -29.76 16.96 -21.06
N GLY A 150 -30.75 16.08 -21.24
CA GLY A 150 -31.73 15.78 -20.20
C GLY A 150 -31.13 15.14 -18.96
N MET A 151 -30.27 14.14 -19.17
CA MET A 151 -29.56 13.44 -18.10
C MET A 151 -28.67 14.39 -17.30
N VAL A 152 -27.81 15.13 -18.01
CA VAL A 152 -26.87 16.08 -17.41
C VAL A 152 -27.63 17.21 -16.72
N GLY A 153 -28.70 17.73 -17.32
CA GLY A 153 -29.55 18.75 -16.71
C GLY A 153 -30.13 18.32 -15.36
N TRP A 154 -30.60 17.07 -15.24
CA TRP A 154 -31.10 16.54 -13.97
C TRP A 154 -30.01 16.36 -12.91
N TRP A 155 -28.83 15.91 -13.32
CA TRP A 155 -27.70 15.76 -12.40
C TRP A 155 -27.19 17.11 -11.91
N LEU A 156 -27.11 18.11 -12.78
CA LEU A 156 -26.76 19.48 -12.42
C LEU A 156 -27.79 20.08 -11.46
N LEU A 157 -29.08 19.87 -11.71
CA LEU A 157 -30.15 20.34 -10.82
C LEU A 157 -29.98 19.75 -9.41
N ASN A 158 -29.76 18.43 -9.30
CA ASN A 158 -29.50 17.82 -7.98
C ASN A 158 -28.19 18.31 -7.36
N GLY A 159 -27.14 18.51 -8.17
CA GLY A 159 -25.87 19.07 -7.73
C GLY A 159 -26.03 20.46 -7.12
N LEU A 160 -26.85 21.33 -7.73
CA LEU A 160 -27.16 22.66 -7.17
C LEU A 160 -27.86 22.55 -5.81
N VAL A 161 -28.79 21.60 -5.64
CA VAL A 161 -29.45 21.36 -4.35
C VAL A 161 -28.46 20.85 -3.29
N VAL A 162 -27.52 20.00 -3.68
CA VAL A 162 -26.44 19.52 -2.82
C VAL A 162 -25.54 20.68 -2.35
N LEU A 163 -25.23 21.65 -3.22
CA LEU A 163 -24.39 22.81 -2.88
C LEU A 163 -25.03 23.81 -1.90
N ILE A 164 -26.37 23.90 -1.88
CA ILE A 164 -27.09 24.87 -1.03
C ILE A 164 -27.55 24.28 0.30
N THR A 165 -27.73 22.96 0.38
CA THR A 165 -28.23 22.30 1.59
C THR A 165 -27.13 22.13 2.64
N PRO A 166 -27.45 22.24 3.95
CA PRO A 166 -26.44 22.20 5.01
C PRO A 166 -25.74 20.84 5.14
N ASN A 167 -26.45 19.74 4.81
CA ASN A 167 -25.94 18.38 4.87
C ASN A 167 -25.73 17.75 3.48
N GLN A 168 -25.54 18.56 2.44
CA GLN A 168 -25.31 18.09 1.06
C GLN A 168 -26.38 17.11 0.55
N GLN A 169 -27.64 17.40 0.83
CA GLN A 169 -28.78 16.56 0.51
C GLN A 169 -29.22 16.80 -0.93
N THR A 170 -29.55 15.73 -1.66
CA THR A 170 -30.28 15.81 -2.93
C THR A 170 -31.77 16.11 -2.69
N ILE A 171 -32.52 16.38 -3.76
CA ILE A 171 -33.97 16.58 -3.70
C ILE A 171 -34.66 15.40 -2.98
N PHE A 172 -34.29 14.17 -3.33
CA PHE A 172 -34.91 12.98 -2.75
C PHE A 172 -34.38 12.62 -1.35
N ASP A 173 -33.20 13.09 -0.97
CA ASP A 173 -32.75 13.02 0.42
C ASP A 173 -33.62 13.91 1.32
N LEU A 174 -34.03 15.08 0.83
CA LEU A 174 -34.97 15.96 1.54
C LEU A 174 -36.36 15.31 1.69
N ILE A 175 -36.90 14.73 0.61
CA ILE A 175 -38.20 14.05 0.58
C ILE A 175 -38.23 12.87 1.56
N PHE A 176 -37.23 11.99 1.50
CA PHE A 176 -37.18 10.78 2.33
C PHE A 176 -36.56 11.00 3.72
N LYS A 177 -36.21 12.25 4.05
CA LYS A 177 -35.59 12.62 5.33
C LYS A 177 -34.32 11.81 5.59
N LEU A 178 -33.48 11.70 4.57
CA LEU A 178 -32.17 11.06 4.62
C LEU A 178 -31.08 12.11 4.74
N ILE A 179 -29.98 11.74 5.37
CA ILE A 179 -28.76 12.54 5.44
C ILE A 179 -27.58 11.68 5.03
N LEU A 180 -26.61 12.29 4.34
CA LEU A 180 -25.35 11.65 4.03
C LEU A 180 -24.39 11.88 5.20
N VAL A 181 -23.75 10.80 5.64
CA VAL A 181 -22.77 10.84 6.73
C VAL A 181 -21.45 10.24 6.28
N LYS A 182 -20.35 10.81 6.80
CA LYS A 182 -18.99 10.28 6.69
C LYS A 182 -18.77 9.29 7.84
N GLU A 183 -18.27 8.10 7.50
CA GLU A 183 -17.87 7.09 8.48
C GLU A 183 -16.62 7.60 9.24
N ASP A 184 -16.59 7.45 10.57
CA ASP A 184 -15.42 7.83 11.38
C ASP A 184 -14.31 6.79 11.14
N ASP A 185 -13.06 7.23 10.98
CA ASP A 185 -11.89 6.35 10.77
C ASP A 185 -11.69 5.36 11.94
N LYS A 186 -12.36 5.57 13.07
CA LYS A 186 -12.42 4.63 14.21
C LYS A 186 -13.22 3.35 13.92
N THR A 187 -13.98 3.31 12.83
CA THR A 187 -14.66 2.09 12.31
C THR A 187 -13.88 1.41 11.18
N THR A 188 -12.81 2.03 10.68
CA THR A 188 -11.71 1.29 10.07
C THR A 188 -11.15 0.39 11.17
N ILE A 189 -11.07 -0.89 10.89
CA ILE A 189 -10.65 -1.94 11.81
C ILE A 189 -9.33 -1.53 12.46
N GLN A 190 -9.39 -0.88 13.62
CA GLN A 190 -8.40 -1.11 14.64
C GLN A 190 -8.59 -2.57 15.02
N ILE A 191 -7.62 -3.40 14.69
CA ILE A 191 -7.28 -4.52 15.54
C ILE A 191 -6.93 -3.89 16.88
N VAL A 192 -7.95 -3.57 17.69
CA VAL A 192 -7.76 -3.29 19.10
C VAL A 192 -7.36 -4.62 19.69
N LYS A 193 -6.05 -4.89 19.67
CA LYS A 193 -5.47 -5.71 20.73
C LYS A 193 -5.94 -5.07 22.02
N LYS A 194 -6.78 -5.81 22.73
CA LYS A 194 -7.14 -5.56 24.11
C LYS A 194 -5.86 -5.10 24.81
N LYS A 195 -5.82 -3.83 25.25
CA LYS A 195 -4.75 -3.32 26.10
C LYS A 195 -4.74 -4.21 27.34
N GLU A 196 -3.85 -5.18 27.37
CA GLU A 196 -3.35 -5.68 28.65
C GLU A 196 -2.69 -4.49 29.34
N LYS A 197 -3.02 -4.34 30.62
CA LYS A 197 -2.38 -3.35 31.49
C LYS A 197 -0.90 -3.72 31.58
N VAL A 198 -0.09 -3.07 30.75
CA VAL A 198 1.33 -2.92 31.01
C VAL A 198 1.42 -1.84 32.07
N ILE A 199 1.91 -2.24 33.24
CA ILE A 199 2.34 -1.36 34.32
C ILE A 199 3.40 -0.43 33.71
N PRO A 200 3.34 0.90 33.88
CA PRO A 200 4.36 1.76 33.33
C PRO A 200 5.66 1.50 34.10
N GLU A 201 6.63 0.87 33.46
CA GLU A 201 8.02 1.18 33.74
C GLU A 201 8.29 2.55 33.10
N GLU A 202 8.83 3.45 33.92
CA GLU A 202 9.26 4.78 33.53
C GLU A 202 10.31 4.65 32.42
N ILE A 203 9.89 4.89 31.18
CA ILE A 203 10.81 5.20 30.09
C ILE A 203 11.10 6.68 30.24
N GLU A 204 12.32 6.98 30.70
CA GLU A 204 12.91 8.30 30.64
C GLU A 204 12.68 8.88 29.24
N THR A 205 12.17 10.10 29.19
CA THR A 205 11.93 10.84 27.96
C THR A 205 13.26 11.05 27.23
N GLU A 206 13.56 10.22 26.23
CA GLU A 206 14.52 10.58 25.18
C GLU A 206 14.01 11.88 24.54
N GLU A 207 14.86 12.91 24.55
CA GLU A 207 14.61 14.17 23.85
C GLU A 207 14.25 13.86 22.38
N ASP A 208 13.08 14.30 21.91
CA ASP A 208 12.69 14.23 20.50
C ASP A 208 13.75 15.01 19.68
N LEU A 209 14.78 14.30 19.19
CA LEU A 209 15.75 14.86 18.26
C LEU A 209 14.97 15.39 17.05
N PRO A 210 15.27 16.63 16.60
CA PRO A 210 14.57 17.21 15.46
C PRO A 210 14.78 16.33 14.21
N LEU A 211 13.70 16.11 13.45
CA LEU A 211 13.74 15.35 12.20
C LEU A 211 14.79 15.96 11.25
N SER A 212 15.60 15.09 10.63
CA SER A 212 16.58 15.50 9.63
C SER A 212 15.86 16.02 8.39
N PRO A 213 16.32 17.13 7.77
CA PRO A 213 15.76 17.62 6.51
C PRO A 213 16.11 16.72 5.31
N ILE A 214 16.98 15.73 5.50
CA ILE A 214 17.45 14.81 4.45
C ILE A 214 17.16 13.38 4.89
N ASP A 215 16.51 12.61 4.02
CA ASP A 215 16.27 11.18 4.21
C ASP A 215 16.49 10.41 2.91
N LEU A 216 17.61 9.68 2.83
CA LEU A 216 18.04 9.04 1.59
C LEU A 216 17.67 7.55 1.50
N HIS A 217 16.95 7.02 2.50
CA HIS A 217 16.68 5.59 2.60
C HIS A 217 15.21 5.33 2.92
N ILE A 218 14.40 5.26 1.86
CA ILE A 218 12.94 5.18 1.95
C ILE A 218 12.45 4.04 1.06
N ARG A 219 11.51 3.24 1.54
CA ARG A 219 10.83 2.20 0.76
C ARG A 219 9.45 2.64 0.30
N SER A 220 9.11 2.29 -0.93
CA SER A 220 7.77 2.40 -1.47
C SER A 220 7.14 1.02 -1.66
N ASN A 221 5.90 1.00 -2.14
CA ASN A 221 5.19 -0.23 -2.48
C ASN A 221 5.74 -1.00 -3.71
N TYR A 222 6.89 -0.56 -4.24
CA TYR A 222 7.73 -1.31 -5.18
C TYR A 222 8.66 -2.31 -4.46
N SER A 223 8.85 -2.17 -3.14
CA SER A 223 9.41 -3.20 -2.27
C SER A 223 8.30 -4.05 -1.65
N ASP A 224 8.61 -5.28 -1.25
CA ASP A 224 7.64 -6.21 -0.66
C ASP A 224 7.24 -5.85 0.77
N ASP A 225 8.08 -5.08 1.46
CA ASP A 225 7.86 -4.58 2.82
C ASP A 225 7.58 -3.08 2.90
N GLY A 226 7.59 -2.34 1.78
CA GLY A 226 7.15 -0.96 1.70
C GLY A 226 5.64 -0.81 1.48
N TYR A 227 5.03 0.18 2.11
CA TYR A 227 3.56 0.32 2.14
C TYR A 227 3.01 1.41 1.20
N TYR A 228 3.56 2.62 1.30
CA TYR A 228 3.02 3.80 0.63
C TYR A 228 3.39 3.81 -0.85
N ASP A 229 2.50 4.37 -1.67
CA ASP A 229 2.88 4.71 -3.04
C ASP A 229 3.81 5.93 -3.09
N VAL A 230 4.34 6.22 -4.27
CA VAL A 230 5.33 7.28 -4.47
C VAL A 230 4.77 8.65 -4.10
N GLU A 231 3.54 8.97 -4.49
CA GLU A 231 2.94 10.29 -4.23
C GLU A 231 2.66 10.49 -2.73
N GLU A 232 2.17 9.44 -2.06
CA GLU A 232 1.98 9.42 -0.61
C GLU A 232 3.30 9.71 0.13
N ILE A 233 4.42 9.13 -0.32
CA ILE A 233 5.74 9.43 0.25
C ILE A 233 6.11 10.91 0.08
N PHE A 234 5.93 11.48 -1.11
CA PHE A 234 6.23 12.91 -1.33
C PHE A 234 5.33 13.84 -0.50
N LYS A 235 4.05 13.48 -0.32
CA LYS A 235 3.13 14.20 0.56
C LYS A 235 3.61 14.17 2.00
N LEU A 236 3.94 12.98 2.52
CA LEU A 236 4.48 12.81 3.88
C LEU A 236 5.80 13.56 4.06
N ALA A 237 6.68 13.53 3.05
CA ALA A 237 7.95 14.25 3.07
C ALA A 237 7.73 15.76 3.15
N LYS A 238 6.76 16.30 2.40
CA LYS A 238 6.41 17.73 2.46
C LYS A 238 5.83 18.12 3.82
N GLU A 239 4.94 17.30 4.37
CA GLU A 239 4.38 17.49 5.72
C GLU A 239 5.47 17.46 6.81
N ALA A 240 6.46 16.58 6.65
CA ALA A 240 7.64 16.48 7.52
C ALA A 240 8.72 17.55 7.24
N LYS A 241 8.48 18.45 6.26
CA LYS A 241 9.41 19.52 5.84
C LYS A 241 10.79 19.02 5.40
N LEU A 242 10.83 17.86 4.73
CA LEU A 242 12.07 17.34 4.13
C LEU A 242 12.46 18.19 2.92
N GLU A 243 13.75 18.47 2.81
CA GLU A 243 14.38 19.18 1.70
C GLU A 243 14.81 18.21 0.59
N THR A 244 15.40 17.08 0.97
CA THR A 244 15.95 16.08 0.03
C THR A 244 15.53 14.68 0.43
N ILE A 245 15.02 13.92 -0.54
CA ILE A 245 14.70 12.50 -0.33
C ILE A 245 15.25 11.60 -1.43
N SER A 246 15.43 10.32 -1.10
CA SER A 246 15.68 9.25 -2.07
C SER A 246 14.83 8.03 -1.71
N ILE A 247 14.17 7.45 -2.72
CA ILE A 247 13.41 6.21 -2.56
C ILE A 247 14.29 5.09 -3.12
N THR A 248 14.64 4.14 -2.27
CA THR A 248 15.65 3.11 -2.52
C THR A 248 15.02 1.73 -2.44
N ASP A 249 14.05 1.42 -3.30
CA ASP A 249 13.34 0.14 -3.24
C ASP A 249 14.27 -1.08 -3.44
N HIS A 250 13.91 -2.20 -2.82
CA HIS A 250 14.68 -3.44 -2.82
C HIS A 250 14.80 -4.01 -4.23
N ASN A 251 16.03 -4.03 -4.75
CA ASN A 251 16.43 -4.57 -6.05
C ASN A 251 15.60 -4.02 -7.24
N CYS A 252 14.91 -2.89 -7.08
CA CYS A 252 14.00 -2.33 -8.08
C CYS A 252 14.22 -0.83 -8.23
N ALA A 253 14.80 -0.41 -9.35
CA ALA A 253 15.04 1.01 -9.64
C ALA A 253 13.85 1.71 -10.33
N ARG A 254 12.74 1.01 -10.59
CA ARG A 254 11.63 1.51 -11.40
C ARG A 254 10.87 2.69 -10.76
N VAL A 255 10.93 2.80 -9.44
CA VAL A 255 10.28 3.87 -8.68
C VAL A 255 10.76 5.27 -9.11
N ASN A 256 12.03 5.37 -9.51
CA ASN A 256 12.71 6.62 -9.87
C ASN A 256 12.03 7.36 -11.02
N ALA A 257 11.38 6.64 -11.95
CA ALA A 257 10.65 7.23 -13.05
C ALA A 257 9.45 8.07 -12.57
N ALA A 258 8.71 7.59 -11.57
CA ALA A 258 7.60 8.32 -10.98
C ALA A 258 8.07 9.40 -10.01
N ALA A 259 9.04 9.06 -9.17
CA ALA A 259 9.53 9.95 -8.13
C ALA A 259 10.13 11.24 -8.69
N THR A 260 10.88 11.18 -9.80
CA THR A 260 11.42 12.36 -10.49
C THR A 260 10.33 13.36 -10.89
N ARG A 261 9.12 12.89 -11.27
CA ARG A 261 8.01 13.79 -11.63
C ARG A 261 7.39 14.43 -10.38
N PHE A 262 7.23 13.67 -9.31
CA PHE A 262 6.65 14.18 -8.07
C PHE A 262 7.58 15.15 -7.34
N ALA A 263 8.90 14.96 -7.44
CA ALA A 263 9.90 15.89 -6.93
C ALA A 263 9.61 17.35 -7.32
N HIS A 264 9.33 17.58 -8.61
CA HIS A 264 8.97 18.90 -9.13
C HIS A 264 7.61 19.40 -8.60
N LEU A 265 6.62 18.52 -8.44
CA LEU A 265 5.28 18.89 -7.97
C LEU A 265 5.26 19.30 -6.49
N TYR A 266 6.08 18.64 -5.67
CA TYR A 266 6.14 18.86 -4.22
C TYR A 266 7.25 19.82 -3.80
N ASP A 267 8.09 20.29 -4.73
CA ASP A 267 9.24 21.15 -4.46
C ASP A 267 10.14 20.50 -3.38
N ILE A 268 10.57 19.27 -3.68
CA ILE A 268 11.48 18.46 -2.87
C ILE A 268 12.59 17.97 -3.80
N GLN A 269 13.83 18.14 -3.38
CA GLN A 269 14.98 17.63 -4.14
C GLN A 269 14.96 16.10 -4.08
N TYR A 270 15.01 15.45 -5.25
CA TYR A 270 15.00 13.99 -5.33
C TYR A 270 16.31 13.46 -5.88
N ILE A 271 16.90 12.49 -5.19
CA ILE A 271 18.06 11.74 -5.65
C ILE A 271 17.56 10.36 -6.09
N PRO A 272 17.78 9.96 -7.35
CA PRO A 272 17.44 8.61 -7.80
C PRO A 272 18.23 7.58 -7.01
N GLY A 273 17.55 6.52 -6.56
CA GLY A 273 18.14 5.52 -5.69
C GLY A 273 17.56 4.11 -5.84
N VAL A 274 18.30 3.13 -5.31
CA VAL A 274 17.93 1.71 -5.25
C VAL A 274 18.73 1.05 -4.12
N GLU A 275 18.23 -0.03 -3.53
CA GLU A 275 19.01 -0.83 -2.58
C GLU A 275 19.09 -2.29 -3.04
N PHE A 276 20.29 -2.83 -3.17
CA PHE A 276 20.52 -4.21 -3.61
C PHE A 276 20.90 -5.14 -2.46
N ASP A 277 20.30 -6.33 -2.45
CA ASP A 277 20.76 -7.43 -1.61
C ASP A 277 21.99 -8.10 -2.22
N CYS A 278 23.06 -8.22 -1.44
CA CYS A 278 24.29 -8.88 -1.84
C CYS A 278 24.91 -9.66 -0.68
N GLN A 279 26.07 -10.27 -0.94
CA GLN A 279 26.88 -10.93 0.06
C GLN A 279 28.35 -10.57 -0.08
N TYR A 280 29.09 -10.73 1.02
CA TYR A 280 30.54 -10.73 1.06
C TYR A 280 30.99 -11.81 2.04
N GLU A 281 31.86 -12.73 1.59
CA GLU A 281 32.31 -13.89 2.38
C GLU A 281 31.16 -14.71 3.00
N GLY A 282 30.05 -14.83 2.27
CA GLY A 282 28.84 -15.53 2.73
C GLY A 282 28.04 -14.80 3.82
N LYS A 283 28.43 -13.57 4.20
CA LYS A 283 27.63 -12.67 5.05
C LYS A 283 26.74 -11.80 4.16
N ARG A 284 25.46 -11.69 4.49
CA ARG A 284 24.52 -10.81 3.78
C ARG A 284 24.72 -9.36 4.18
N LEU A 285 24.73 -8.48 3.19
CA LEU A 285 24.73 -7.04 3.34
C LEU A 285 23.91 -6.39 2.22
N ARG A 286 23.81 -5.06 2.26
CA ARG A 286 23.10 -4.29 1.24
C ARG A 286 23.92 -3.10 0.78
N ILE A 287 23.81 -2.79 -0.49
CA ILE A 287 24.46 -1.63 -1.12
C ILE A 287 23.37 -0.75 -1.71
N LEU A 288 23.39 0.51 -1.33
CA LEU A 288 22.56 1.56 -1.88
C LEU A 288 23.26 2.13 -3.12
N GLY A 289 22.55 2.19 -4.24
CA GLY A 289 22.97 2.93 -5.42
C GLY A 289 22.26 4.28 -5.44
N TYR A 290 22.99 5.35 -5.65
CA TYR A 290 22.45 6.71 -5.78
C TYR A 290 22.92 7.36 -7.07
N TYR A 291 22.20 8.41 -7.52
CA TYR A 291 22.48 9.11 -8.77
C TYR A 291 22.50 8.18 -9.99
N ILE A 292 21.80 7.06 -9.89
CA ILE A 292 21.77 6.02 -10.91
C ILE A 292 20.99 6.49 -12.14
N ASP A 293 21.44 6.07 -13.33
CA ASP A 293 20.57 6.06 -14.52
C ASP A 293 19.73 4.78 -14.53
N TRP A 294 18.55 4.86 -13.93
CA TRP A 294 17.64 3.71 -13.78
C TRP A 294 17.10 3.15 -15.11
N ASN A 295 17.38 3.76 -16.27
CA ASN A 295 16.99 3.23 -17.58
C ASN A 295 17.98 2.20 -18.13
N GLN A 296 19.15 2.04 -17.51
CA GLN A 296 20.14 1.05 -17.91
C GLN A 296 19.61 -0.37 -17.74
N GLU A 297 19.91 -1.24 -18.70
CA GLU A 297 19.40 -2.62 -18.75
C GLU A 297 19.84 -3.46 -17.55
N ILE A 298 21.02 -3.17 -16.99
CA ILE A 298 21.57 -3.87 -15.82
C ILE A 298 20.60 -3.91 -14.64
N PHE A 299 19.85 -2.84 -14.38
CA PHE A 299 18.89 -2.81 -13.27
C PHE A 299 17.68 -3.69 -13.50
N ASN A 300 17.24 -3.85 -14.76
CA ASN A 300 16.19 -4.80 -15.10
C ASN A 300 16.68 -6.24 -14.93
N VAL A 301 17.94 -6.52 -15.29
CA VAL A 301 18.55 -7.84 -15.09
C VAL A 301 18.63 -8.17 -13.59
N LEU A 302 19.17 -7.26 -12.78
CA LEU A 302 19.27 -7.44 -11.32
C LEU A 302 17.90 -7.62 -10.64
N GLU A 303 16.88 -6.85 -11.06
CA GLU A 303 15.51 -7.01 -10.57
C GLU A 303 14.96 -8.42 -10.91
N GLN A 304 15.12 -8.87 -12.16
CA GLN A 304 14.65 -10.18 -12.61
C GLN A 304 15.36 -11.34 -11.89
N GLU A 305 16.67 -11.23 -11.71
CA GLU A 305 17.46 -12.23 -10.98
C GLU A 305 17.06 -12.29 -9.51
N SER A 306 16.82 -11.15 -8.87
CA SER A 306 16.32 -11.08 -7.49
C SER A 306 14.94 -11.73 -7.37
N LEU A 307 13.99 -11.37 -8.25
CA LEU A 307 12.64 -11.97 -8.27
C LEU A 307 12.68 -13.49 -8.51
N LYS A 308 13.54 -13.95 -9.42
CA LYS A 308 13.74 -15.38 -9.69
C LYS A 308 14.25 -16.09 -8.44
N ARG A 309 15.27 -15.53 -7.78
CA ARG A 309 15.85 -16.08 -6.55
C ARG A 309 14.84 -16.15 -5.41
N GLU A 310 14.09 -15.08 -5.17
CA GLU A 310 13.04 -15.05 -4.14
C GLU A 310 11.94 -16.08 -4.40
N LYS A 311 11.56 -16.27 -5.67
CA LYS A 311 10.63 -17.32 -6.09
C LYS A 311 11.19 -18.72 -5.85
N GLU A 312 12.43 -18.98 -6.24
CA GLU A 312 13.10 -20.26 -6.02
C GLU A 312 13.23 -20.59 -4.53
N MET A 313 13.66 -19.61 -3.71
CA MET A 313 13.70 -19.75 -2.25
C MET A 313 12.32 -19.99 -1.64
N SER A 314 11.28 -19.33 -2.16
CA SER A 314 9.90 -19.54 -1.71
C SER A 314 9.44 -20.97 -1.98
N ILE A 315 9.73 -21.50 -3.16
CA ILE A 315 9.42 -22.89 -3.53
C ILE A 315 10.22 -23.87 -2.68
N GLU A 316 11.52 -23.64 -2.50
CA GLU A 316 12.39 -24.50 -1.69
C GLU A 316 11.92 -24.55 -0.23
N ARG A 317 11.62 -23.38 0.35
CA ARG A 317 11.11 -23.23 1.72
C ARG A 317 9.83 -24.04 1.93
N VAL A 318 8.89 -23.94 0.98
CA VAL A 318 7.65 -24.70 1.02
C VAL A 318 7.93 -26.20 0.91
N LYS A 319 8.76 -26.63 -0.04
CA LYS A 319 9.12 -28.05 -0.20
C LYS A 319 9.76 -28.64 1.05
N LYS A 320 10.75 -27.95 1.64
CA LYS A 320 11.38 -28.38 2.90
C LYS A 320 10.36 -28.45 4.04
N PHE A 321 9.46 -27.46 4.12
CA PHE A 321 8.40 -27.44 5.10
C PHE A 321 7.42 -28.61 4.95
N GLU A 322 6.92 -28.87 3.74
CA GLU A 322 6.02 -29.99 3.47
C GLU A 322 6.69 -31.34 3.76
N GLN A 323 7.96 -31.50 3.38
CA GLN A 323 8.74 -32.71 3.65
C GLN A 323 8.96 -32.94 5.14
N TYR A 324 9.27 -31.88 5.89
CA TYR A 324 9.56 -31.97 7.33
C TYR A 324 8.30 -32.12 8.19
N THR A 325 7.22 -31.44 7.83
CA THR A 325 6.00 -31.38 8.67
C THR A 325 4.85 -32.25 8.18
N HIS A 326 4.91 -32.72 6.93
CA HIS A 326 3.81 -33.37 6.21
C HIS A 326 2.53 -32.51 6.10
N ILE A 327 2.65 -31.19 6.32
CA ILE A 327 1.57 -30.23 6.10
C ILE A 327 1.70 -29.70 4.69
N SER A 328 0.72 -29.98 3.84
CA SER A 328 0.72 -29.46 2.47
C SER A 328 0.33 -27.98 2.42
N ILE A 329 1.05 -27.24 1.59
CA ILE A 329 0.87 -25.83 1.31
C ILE A 329 0.41 -25.69 -0.15
N ASP A 330 -0.74 -25.06 -0.36
CA ASP A 330 -1.19 -24.71 -1.71
C ASP A 330 -0.36 -23.52 -2.22
N LEU A 331 0.77 -23.84 -2.87
CA LEU A 331 1.72 -22.90 -3.41
C LEU A 331 1.04 -21.92 -4.38
N ASP A 332 0.22 -22.43 -5.30
CA ASP A 332 -0.43 -21.63 -6.35
C ASP A 332 -1.39 -20.60 -5.74
N SER A 333 -2.12 -20.98 -4.69
CA SER A 333 -3.04 -20.08 -3.97
C SER A 333 -2.33 -19.01 -3.15
N LEU A 334 -1.08 -19.23 -2.72
CA LEU A 334 -0.28 -18.24 -2.01
C LEU A 334 0.45 -17.31 -2.98
N MET A 335 1.09 -17.87 -4.01
CA MET A 335 1.80 -17.13 -5.05
C MET A 335 0.86 -16.19 -5.81
N SER A 336 -0.35 -16.64 -6.15
CA SER A 336 -1.33 -15.80 -6.86
C SER A 336 -1.89 -14.62 -6.04
N LYS A 337 -1.67 -14.60 -4.72
CA LYS A 337 -2.06 -13.49 -3.83
C LYS A 337 -0.90 -12.54 -3.52
N SER A 338 0.33 -12.98 -3.76
CA SER A 338 1.54 -12.19 -3.51
C SER A 338 1.90 -11.37 -4.74
N ARG A 339 1.91 -10.04 -4.63
CA ARG A 339 2.33 -9.13 -5.71
C ARG A 339 3.73 -9.48 -6.22
N PHE A 340 4.61 -9.83 -5.29
CA PHE A 340 6.03 -10.15 -5.54
C PHE A 340 6.26 -11.63 -5.81
N GLN A 341 5.20 -12.46 -5.84
CA GLN A 341 5.31 -13.91 -5.97
C GLN A 341 6.28 -14.52 -4.94
N THR A 342 6.32 -13.95 -3.74
CA THR A 342 7.12 -14.44 -2.62
C THR A 342 6.23 -15.07 -1.55
N ILE A 343 6.74 -16.12 -0.91
CA ILE A 343 6.11 -16.79 0.25
C ILE A 343 7.06 -16.71 1.42
N THR A 344 6.75 -15.84 2.38
CA THR A 344 7.57 -15.66 3.57
C THR A 344 7.34 -16.77 4.59
N ALA A 345 8.33 -17.01 5.46
CA ALA A 345 8.16 -17.91 6.59
C ALA A 345 7.00 -17.48 7.51
N GLU A 346 6.78 -16.16 7.65
CA GLU A 346 5.65 -15.61 8.41
C GLU A 346 4.32 -16.06 7.82
N GLN A 347 4.13 -15.97 6.50
CA GLN A 347 2.89 -16.39 5.84
C GLN A 347 2.60 -17.88 6.00
N ILE A 348 3.63 -18.73 5.91
CA ILE A 348 3.50 -20.17 6.15
C ILE A 348 3.06 -20.41 7.60
N CYS A 349 3.72 -19.78 8.56
CA CYS A 349 3.37 -19.86 9.98
C CYS A 349 1.95 -19.38 10.26
N GLU A 350 1.53 -18.22 9.71
CA GLU A 350 0.17 -17.72 9.88
C GLU A 350 -0.87 -18.72 9.35
N MET A 351 -0.61 -19.37 8.23
CA MET A 351 -1.53 -20.36 7.67
C MET A 351 -1.65 -21.59 8.57
N VAL A 352 -0.52 -22.10 9.05
CA VAL A 352 -0.44 -23.24 9.96
C VAL A 352 -1.16 -22.94 11.27
N PHE A 353 -0.94 -21.75 11.84
CA PHE A 353 -1.53 -21.36 13.12
C PHE A 353 -2.99 -20.94 12.97
N ARG A 354 -3.47 -20.42 11.83
CA ARG A 354 -4.90 -20.08 11.65
C ARG A 354 -5.78 -21.28 11.31
N ASN A 355 -5.23 -22.37 10.78
CA ASN A 355 -6.00 -23.54 10.38
C ASN A 355 -6.20 -24.53 11.55
N LYS A 356 -7.46 -24.78 11.91
CA LYS A 356 -7.82 -25.67 13.03
C LYS A 356 -7.25 -27.08 12.92
N LYS A 357 -7.12 -27.62 11.69
CA LYS A 357 -6.59 -28.98 11.47
C LYS A 357 -5.09 -29.05 11.74
N THR A 358 -4.32 -28.10 11.21
CA THR A 358 -2.86 -28.06 11.40
C THR A 358 -2.48 -27.72 12.84
N ARG A 359 -3.26 -26.87 13.53
CA ARG A 359 -3.09 -26.59 14.97
C ARG A 359 -3.18 -27.84 15.86
N ALA A 360 -3.98 -28.83 15.47
CA ALA A 360 -4.15 -30.06 16.24
C ALA A 360 -3.00 -31.06 16.05
N LEU A 361 -2.11 -30.83 15.08
CA LEU A 361 -0.96 -31.70 14.83
C LEU A 361 0.02 -31.65 16.00
N PRO A 362 0.63 -32.78 16.41
CA PRO A 362 1.55 -32.83 17.55
C PRO A 362 2.69 -31.81 17.48
N LEU A 363 3.24 -31.60 16.28
CA LEU A 363 4.30 -30.61 16.05
C LEU A 363 3.87 -29.20 16.44
N VAL A 364 2.71 -28.74 15.97
CA VAL A 364 2.22 -27.37 16.22
C VAL A 364 1.70 -27.24 17.65
N LYS A 365 0.99 -28.27 18.14
CA LYS A 365 0.45 -28.33 19.50
C LYS A 365 1.57 -28.22 20.55
N LYS A 366 2.74 -28.83 20.32
CA LYS A 366 3.92 -28.68 21.19
C LYS A 366 4.31 -27.21 21.43
N TYR A 367 4.21 -26.34 20.42
CA TYR A 367 4.51 -24.92 20.58
C TYR A 367 3.36 -24.19 21.29
N LEU A 368 2.11 -24.48 20.92
CA LEU A 368 0.93 -23.88 21.54
C LEU A 368 0.80 -24.20 23.03
N ASP A 369 1.17 -25.41 23.45
CA ASP A 369 1.09 -25.86 24.84
C ASP A 369 2.27 -25.37 25.69
N LYS A 370 3.44 -25.12 25.07
CA LYS A 370 4.68 -24.74 25.78
C LYS A 370 4.77 -23.25 26.09
N TYR A 371 4.22 -22.38 25.22
CA TYR A 371 4.35 -20.93 25.35
C TYR A 371 3.04 -20.28 25.77
N SER A 372 3.13 -19.20 26.55
CA SER A 372 1.97 -18.53 27.16
C SER A 372 1.11 -17.78 26.15
N SER A 373 1.67 -17.38 25.00
CA SER A 373 0.95 -16.66 23.95
C SER A 373 1.13 -17.30 22.58
N GLU A 374 0.07 -17.26 21.76
CA GLU A 374 0.11 -17.75 20.38
C GLU A 374 1.14 -17.01 19.53
N LYS A 375 1.31 -15.70 19.77
CA LYS A 375 2.31 -14.89 19.07
C LYS A 375 3.73 -15.39 19.35
N GLU A 376 4.03 -15.72 20.60
CA GLU A 376 5.33 -16.27 20.99
C GLU A 376 5.51 -17.69 20.44
N ALA A 377 4.49 -18.54 20.54
CA ALA A 377 4.51 -19.89 19.98
C ALA A 377 4.82 -19.88 18.47
N MET A 378 4.16 -18.99 17.72
CA MET A 378 4.37 -18.83 16.28
C MET A 378 5.76 -18.27 15.97
N LEU A 379 6.25 -17.29 16.75
CA LEU A 379 7.61 -16.75 16.60
C LEU A 379 8.67 -17.83 16.81
N ARG A 380 8.54 -18.66 17.85
CA ARG A 380 9.46 -19.76 18.15
C ARG A 380 9.39 -20.87 17.11
N PHE A 381 8.18 -21.24 16.68
CA PHE A 381 7.99 -22.18 15.57
C PHE A 381 8.67 -21.68 14.30
N LYS A 382 8.53 -20.39 13.97
CA LYS A 382 9.19 -19.76 12.83
C LYS A 382 10.71 -19.84 12.94
N GLN A 383 11.27 -19.47 14.10
CA GLN A 383 12.71 -19.51 14.35
C GLN A 383 13.28 -20.93 14.27
N ASP A 384 12.64 -21.90 14.90
CA ASP A 384 13.13 -23.29 14.95
C ASP A 384 13.10 -23.96 13.56
N LEU A 385 12.06 -23.72 12.76
CA LEU A 385 11.92 -24.35 11.45
C LEU A 385 12.67 -23.59 10.36
N PHE A 386 12.52 -22.27 10.30
CA PHE A 386 13.00 -21.45 9.18
C PHE A 386 14.21 -20.59 9.52
N GLY A 387 14.65 -20.55 10.77
CA GLY A 387 15.87 -19.84 11.18
C GLY A 387 17.13 -20.56 10.71
N LYS A 388 18.29 -19.90 10.84
CA LYS A 388 19.60 -20.47 10.46
C LYS A 388 19.83 -21.79 11.21
N GLY A 389 20.08 -22.87 10.47
CA GLY A 389 20.24 -24.23 11.02
C GLY A 389 18.92 -25.01 11.22
N GLY A 390 17.77 -24.39 10.97
CA GLY A 390 16.47 -25.06 10.99
C GLY A 390 16.23 -25.94 9.75
N PRO A 391 15.37 -26.97 9.85
CA PRO A 391 15.12 -27.94 8.77
C PRO A 391 14.49 -27.33 7.51
N CYS A 392 13.83 -26.18 7.64
CA CYS A 392 13.15 -25.47 6.56
C CYS A 392 13.88 -24.18 6.16
N PHE A 393 15.13 -23.99 6.59
CA PHE A 393 15.95 -22.85 6.20
C PHE A 393 16.16 -22.86 4.68
N GLY A 394 15.73 -21.80 4.01
CA GLY A 394 16.03 -21.55 2.59
C GLY A 394 17.33 -20.77 2.48
N GLN A 395 18.26 -21.23 1.64
CA GLN A 395 19.53 -20.56 1.43
C GLN A 395 19.51 -19.83 0.10
N GLY A 396 19.44 -18.51 0.15
CA GLY A 396 19.61 -17.67 -1.05
C GLY A 396 21.08 -17.58 -1.44
N ILE A 397 21.34 -17.65 -2.75
CA ILE A 397 22.63 -17.31 -3.34
C ILE A 397 22.54 -15.86 -3.78
N TYR A 398 23.23 -14.94 -3.11
CA TYR A 398 23.21 -13.52 -3.41
C TYR A 398 24.40 -13.13 -4.31
N PRO A 399 24.30 -12.06 -5.12
CA PRO A 399 25.43 -11.58 -5.92
C PRO A 399 26.53 -11.12 -4.97
N GLU A 400 27.76 -11.21 -5.43
CA GLU A 400 28.89 -10.71 -4.65
C GLU A 400 28.84 -9.18 -4.60
N ALA A 401 29.20 -8.60 -3.45
CA ALA A 401 29.17 -7.16 -3.23
C ALA A 401 29.90 -6.40 -4.35
N LYS A 402 31.03 -6.95 -4.83
CA LYS A 402 31.81 -6.40 -5.94
C LYS A 402 30.99 -6.26 -7.22
N GLU A 403 30.20 -7.26 -7.59
CA GLU A 403 29.38 -7.24 -8.82
C GLU A 403 28.30 -6.14 -8.75
N ILE A 404 27.73 -5.92 -7.56
CA ILE A 404 26.75 -4.85 -7.34
C ILE A 404 27.40 -3.47 -7.38
N ILE A 405 28.60 -3.31 -6.79
CA ILE A 405 29.36 -2.06 -6.87
C ILE A 405 29.65 -1.71 -8.33
N GLU A 406 30.20 -2.67 -9.09
CA GLU A 406 30.50 -2.51 -10.52
C GLU A 406 29.24 -2.14 -11.32
N ALA A 407 28.11 -2.83 -11.08
CA ALA A 407 26.85 -2.52 -11.75
C ALA A 407 26.33 -1.10 -11.46
N ILE A 408 26.50 -0.60 -10.23
CA ILE A 408 26.13 0.78 -9.88
C ILE A 408 27.05 1.78 -10.58
N HIS A 409 28.36 1.52 -10.60
CA HIS A 409 29.35 2.39 -11.24
C HIS A 409 29.21 2.43 -12.76
N ASP A 410 28.93 1.30 -13.41
CA ASP A 410 28.64 1.22 -14.85
C ASP A 410 27.38 2.01 -15.22
N ALA A 411 26.45 2.16 -14.27
CA ALA A 411 25.28 3.03 -14.38
C ALA A 411 25.55 4.50 -14.00
N ASN A 412 26.82 4.91 -13.87
CA ASN A 412 27.30 6.21 -13.39
C ASN A 412 26.80 6.60 -11.99
N GLY A 413 26.35 5.62 -11.21
CA GLY A 413 25.88 5.81 -9.85
C GLY A 413 27.01 5.82 -8.83
N ILE A 414 26.62 6.09 -7.59
CA ILE A 414 27.50 6.09 -6.42
C ILE A 414 27.07 4.94 -5.50
N ALA A 415 28.00 4.06 -5.14
CA ALA A 415 27.76 2.87 -4.33
C ALA A 415 28.01 3.17 -2.84
N ILE A 416 26.98 3.02 -2.01
CA ILE A 416 27.02 3.32 -0.58
C ILE A 416 26.69 2.05 0.20
N LEU A 417 27.54 1.71 1.17
CA LEU A 417 27.25 0.61 2.09
C LEU A 417 26.07 0.99 3.01
N ALA A 418 24.99 0.21 2.95
CA ALA A 418 23.79 0.45 3.74
C ALA A 418 24.02 0.13 5.22
N SER A 419 23.31 0.82 6.11
CA SER A 419 23.40 0.62 7.56
C SER A 419 22.90 -0.75 8.04
N TRP A 420 22.19 -1.50 7.19
CA TRP A 420 21.64 -2.80 7.54
C TRP A 420 22.73 -3.80 7.94
N HIS A 421 22.64 -4.31 9.19
CA HIS A 421 23.55 -5.26 9.82
C HIS A 421 24.98 -4.77 10.13
N LEU A 422 25.30 -3.48 9.96
CA LEU A 422 26.68 -3.02 10.19
C LEU A 422 27.19 -3.21 11.63
N ASP A 423 26.31 -3.27 12.63
CA ASP A 423 26.68 -3.63 14.01
C ASP A 423 27.33 -5.02 14.15
N TYR A 424 27.18 -5.89 13.14
CA TYR A 424 27.71 -7.26 13.14
C TYR A 424 28.95 -7.42 12.25
N PHE A 425 29.42 -6.35 11.62
CA PHE A 425 30.63 -6.34 10.82
C PHE A 425 31.78 -5.74 11.63
N ASP A 426 32.94 -6.38 11.60
CA ASP A 426 34.16 -5.80 12.15
C ASP A 426 34.75 -4.76 11.19
N ASP A 427 35.57 -3.86 11.72
CA ASP A 427 36.23 -2.81 10.94
C ASP A 427 37.01 -3.37 9.74
N HIS A 428 37.61 -4.57 9.88
CA HIS A 428 38.35 -5.20 8.79
C HIS A 428 37.45 -5.56 7.62
N THR A 429 36.28 -6.16 7.87
CA THR A 429 35.32 -6.50 6.81
C THR A 429 34.82 -5.24 6.10
N ILE A 430 34.63 -4.14 6.85
CA ILE A 430 34.21 -2.86 6.26
C ILE A 430 35.35 -2.26 5.43
N GLU A 431 36.60 -2.31 5.90
CA GLU A 431 37.78 -1.90 5.13
C GLU A 431 37.93 -2.71 3.83
N ASP A 432 37.67 -4.01 3.86
CA ASP A 432 37.67 -4.83 2.64
C ASP A 432 36.59 -4.37 1.64
N LEU A 433 35.38 -4.07 2.11
CA LEU A 433 34.30 -3.52 1.26
C LEU A 433 34.70 -2.16 0.66
N ILE A 434 35.42 -1.31 1.42
CA ILE A 434 36.01 -0.07 0.92
C ILE A 434 37.00 -0.36 -0.21
N HIS A 435 37.86 -1.38 -0.04
CA HIS A 435 38.79 -1.81 -1.08
C HIS A 435 38.12 -2.40 -2.32
N LEU A 436 36.90 -2.93 -2.20
CA LEU A 436 36.08 -3.36 -3.34
C LEU A 436 35.50 -2.18 -4.14
N GLY A 437 35.51 -0.96 -3.58
CA GLY A 437 35.15 0.26 -4.30
C GLY A 437 33.84 0.92 -3.86
N ILE A 438 33.32 0.67 -2.66
CA ILE A 438 32.24 1.53 -2.14
C ILE A 438 32.73 2.97 -2.01
N ASP A 439 31.88 3.93 -2.38
CA ASP A 439 32.17 5.36 -2.36
C ASP A 439 31.79 6.03 -1.04
N GLY A 440 31.03 5.33 -0.19
CA GLY A 440 30.46 5.88 1.03
C GLY A 440 29.77 4.85 1.91
N ILE A 441 29.38 5.32 3.08
CA ILE A 441 28.69 4.52 4.10
C ILE A 441 27.50 5.33 4.65
N GLU A 442 26.38 4.64 4.86
CA GLU A 442 25.25 5.16 5.61
C GLU A 442 25.55 5.16 7.12
N CYS A 443 26.17 6.24 7.60
CA CYS A 443 26.58 6.33 9.00
C CYS A 443 25.45 6.75 9.94
N PHE A 444 24.35 7.30 9.46
CA PHE A 444 23.24 7.77 10.30
C PHE A 444 21.97 7.02 9.95
N SER A 445 21.53 6.14 10.85
CA SER A 445 20.30 5.39 10.71
C SER A 445 19.82 4.92 12.10
N PRO A 446 18.50 4.81 12.32
CA PRO A 446 17.96 4.22 13.56
C PRO A 446 18.26 2.73 13.74
N VAL A 447 18.92 2.08 12.77
CA VAL A 447 19.16 0.62 12.77
C VAL A 447 20.55 0.22 13.26
N ILE A 448 21.43 1.18 13.59
CA ILE A 448 22.79 0.95 14.07
C ILE A 448 23.06 1.69 15.38
N GLN A 449 23.98 1.18 16.19
CA GLN A 449 24.32 1.77 17.49
C GLN A 449 25.24 2.99 17.36
N GLU A 450 25.18 3.93 18.31
CA GLU A 450 26.06 5.12 18.33
C GLU A 450 27.57 4.78 18.33
N THR A 451 27.93 3.66 18.95
CA THR A 451 29.30 3.12 18.93
C THR A 451 29.73 2.76 17.50
N THR A 452 28.85 2.12 16.75
CA THR A 452 29.03 1.79 15.33
C THR A 452 29.10 3.05 14.50
N VAL A 453 28.19 4.02 14.69
CA VAL A 453 28.26 5.34 14.02
C VAL A 453 29.63 5.99 14.21
N THR A 454 30.17 5.97 15.44
CA THR A 454 31.48 6.54 15.76
C THR A 454 32.62 5.81 15.04
N ALA A 455 32.57 4.47 14.95
CA ALA A 455 33.56 3.68 14.21
C ALA A 455 33.49 3.94 12.70
N LEU A 456 32.28 3.94 12.12
CA LEU A 456 32.04 4.22 10.71
C LEU A 456 32.53 5.62 10.31
N LEU A 457 32.25 6.64 11.13
CA LEU A 457 32.74 8.00 10.85
C LEU A 457 34.27 8.07 10.82
N LYS A 458 34.98 7.32 11.68
CA LYS A 458 36.45 7.24 11.61
C LYS A 458 36.92 6.61 10.30
N LEU A 459 36.29 5.53 9.87
CA LEU A 459 36.62 4.86 8.60
C LEU A 459 36.34 5.76 7.40
N VAL A 460 35.18 6.43 7.38
CA VAL A 460 34.82 7.38 6.32
C VAL A 460 35.78 8.55 6.25
N MET A 461 36.17 9.14 7.39
CA MET A 461 37.16 10.23 7.42
C MET A 461 38.55 9.76 6.98
N LYS A 462 39.00 8.59 7.42
CA LYS A 462 40.29 7.99 7.04
C LYS A 462 40.38 7.76 5.53
N ASN A 463 39.30 7.27 4.93
CA ASN A 463 39.27 6.87 3.52
C ASN A 463 38.64 7.92 2.58
N LYS A 464 38.23 9.09 3.11
CA LYS A 464 37.60 10.19 2.36
C LYS A 464 36.33 9.79 1.60
N LEU A 465 35.51 8.97 2.23
CA LEU A 465 34.27 8.46 1.65
C LEU A 465 33.09 9.42 1.89
N PHE A 466 31.98 9.20 1.18
CA PHE A 466 30.73 9.90 1.43
C PHE A 466 30.03 9.38 2.68
N VAL A 467 29.27 10.29 3.32
CA VAL A 467 28.38 9.98 4.44
C VAL A 467 26.94 10.19 3.98
N THR A 468 26.10 9.18 4.14
CA THR A 468 24.64 9.31 3.93
C THR A 468 23.86 9.10 5.24
N ALA A 469 22.58 9.47 5.20
CA ALA A 469 21.66 9.30 6.31
C ALA A 469 20.30 8.84 5.81
N GLY A 470 19.67 7.94 6.53
CA GLY A 470 18.44 7.31 6.10
C GLY A 470 17.62 6.79 7.27
N SER A 471 16.29 6.92 7.19
CA SER A 471 15.38 6.41 8.23
C SER A 471 15.07 4.92 8.06
N ASP A 472 15.34 4.37 6.87
CA ASP A 472 14.90 3.05 6.44
C ASP A 472 13.38 2.91 6.62
N PHE A 473 12.63 3.93 6.14
CA PHE A 473 11.18 4.06 6.31
C PHE A 473 10.39 3.07 5.45
N HIS A 474 9.44 2.37 6.07
CA HIS A 474 8.56 1.38 5.40
C HIS A 474 7.06 1.65 5.66
N GLY A 475 6.73 2.73 6.36
CA GLY A 475 5.37 3.00 6.82
C GLY A 475 4.87 1.96 7.84
N PRO A 476 3.59 1.54 7.79
CA PRO A 476 3.00 0.63 8.77
C PRO A 476 3.70 -0.72 8.96
N SER A 477 4.53 -1.16 8.00
CA SER A 477 5.35 -2.37 8.13
C SER A 477 6.43 -2.25 9.23
N ARG A 478 6.90 -1.02 9.49
CA ARG A 478 7.90 -0.66 10.51
C ARG A 478 7.46 0.61 11.23
N PRO A 479 6.42 0.56 12.08
CA PRO A 479 5.80 1.74 12.68
C PRO A 479 6.76 2.54 13.60
N GLU A 480 7.83 1.91 14.06
CA GLU A 480 8.91 2.54 14.83
C GLU A 480 9.80 3.46 14.00
N ARG A 481 9.86 3.28 12.67
CA ARG A 481 10.68 4.08 11.76
C ARG A 481 9.84 5.18 11.15
N LYS A 482 10.18 6.43 11.44
CA LYS A 482 9.48 7.61 10.94
C LYS A 482 10.30 8.25 9.82
N LEU A 483 9.59 8.75 8.81
CA LEU A 483 10.19 9.48 7.71
C LEU A 483 10.95 10.71 8.25
N GLY A 484 12.22 10.86 7.89
CA GLY A 484 13.12 11.91 8.41
C GLY A 484 13.81 11.61 9.75
N ASP A 485 13.47 10.52 10.44
CA ASP A 485 14.15 10.11 11.68
C ASP A 485 15.41 9.28 11.36
N THR A 486 16.45 9.95 10.87
CA THR A 486 17.71 9.31 10.46
C THR A 486 18.73 9.17 11.59
N LYS A 487 18.41 9.66 12.80
CA LYS A 487 19.36 9.83 13.91
C LYS A 487 20.62 10.64 13.58
N CYS A 488 20.61 11.41 12.48
CA CYS A 488 21.70 12.30 12.13
C CYS A 488 21.70 13.53 13.07
N PRO A 489 22.75 13.79 13.86
CA PRO A 489 22.83 14.99 14.68
C PRO A 489 22.98 16.23 13.78
N GLU A 490 22.61 17.41 14.29
CA GLU A 490 22.66 18.66 13.53
C GLU A 490 24.04 18.93 12.92
N LYS A 491 25.12 18.65 13.66
CA LYS A 491 26.51 18.76 13.18
C LYS A 491 26.84 17.78 12.05
N GLY A 492 26.19 16.63 12.02
CA GLY A 492 26.35 15.59 10.99
C GLY A 492 25.66 15.94 9.67
N ILE A 493 24.62 16.79 9.69
CA ILE A 493 23.86 17.19 8.49
C ILE A 493 24.79 17.83 7.44
N ALA A 494 25.81 18.58 7.88
CA ALA A 494 26.76 19.19 6.96
C ALA A 494 27.55 18.15 6.14
N LEU A 495 27.88 16.99 6.74
CA LEU A 495 28.55 15.89 6.05
C LEU A 495 27.62 15.25 5.01
N VAL A 496 26.37 14.98 5.39
CA VAL A 496 25.35 14.44 4.47
C VAL A 496 25.06 15.41 3.33
N LYS A 497 25.04 16.72 3.60
CA LYS A 497 24.87 17.76 2.57
C LYS A 497 26.02 17.81 1.56
N VAL A 498 27.21 17.27 1.85
CA VAL A 498 28.27 17.13 0.84
C VAL A 498 27.82 16.18 -0.26
N PHE A 499 27.17 15.08 0.11
CA PHE A 499 26.67 14.08 -0.83
C PHE A 499 25.50 14.59 -1.68
N THR A 500 24.58 15.38 -1.10
CA THR A 500 23.38 15.86 -1.81
C THR A 500 23.62 17.08 -2.71
N LYS A 501 24.81 17.69 -2.66
CA LYS A 501 25.15 18.89 -3.46
C LYS A 501 25.17 18.66 -4.96
N ALA A 502 25.40 17.44 -5.43
CA ALA A 502 25.44 17.10 -6.85
C ALA A 502 24.04 17.05 -7.49
N ALA A 503 22.97 16.94 -6.71
CA ALA A 503 21.59 16.83 -7.20
C ALA A 503 20.89 18.18 -7.47
N LYS A 504 21.64 19.27 -7.70
CA LYS A 504 21.08 20.60 -7.97
C LYS A 504 20.87 20.88 -9.45
#